data_AF-A0A923QNH7-F1
#
_entry.id   AF-A0A923QNH7-F1
#
_cell.length_a   1.000
_cell.length_b   1.000
_cell.length_c   1.000
_cell.angle_alpha   90.00
_cell.angle_beta   90.00
_cell.angle_gamma   90.00
#
_symmetry.space_group_name_H-M   'P 1'
#
loop_
_entity.id
_entity.type
_entity.pdbx_description
1 polymer ?
#
loop_
_entity_poly.entity_id
_entity_poly.type
_entity_poly.pdbx_seq_one_letter_code
_entity_poly.pdbx_strand_id
1 'polypeptide(L)'
;MSLNFDVANCQTKSSRKSFGLCDDPLPANNPAYIDETNGDNWIAVVENEDKQEITFTAIDNCIEILNANGNLKQRCDGMLTYNTTIIFVELKDRDAQGNAWVEDAIPQLKSSIESFENIIMAHNFKKKLAYISNKQHPKFKSTQQRRMDAFYDDTNYVLRIQGRINL
;
A
#
# COMPACT_ATOMS: atom_id res chain seq x y z
N MET A 1 -10.55 -14.55 16.13
CA MET A 1 -10.05 -14.98 14.80
C MET A 1 -8.57 -14.65 14.72
N SER A 2 -7.77 -15.52 14.12
CA SER A 2 -6.40 -15.18 13.74
C SER A 2 -6.45 -14.30 12.50
N LEU A 3 -5.87 -13.10 12.57
CA LEU A 3 -5.71 -12.22 11.42
C LEU A 3 -4.87 -12.93 10.34
N ASN A 4 -5.34 -12.91 9.10
CA ASN A 4 -4.67 -13.52 7.96
C ASN A 4 -4.63 -12.53 6.79
N PHE A 5 -3.44 -12.34 6.22
CA PHE A 5 -3.24 -11.53 5.01
C PHE A 5 -3.05 -12.40 3.76
N ASP A 6 -3.04 -13.73 3.90
CA ASP A 6 -2.97 -14.68 2.79
C ASP A 6 -4.37 -15.20 2.45
N VAL A 7 -5.21 -14.31 1.94
CA VAL A 7 -6.60 -14.61 1.59
C VAL A 7 -6.74 -14.57 0.07
N ALA A 8 -6.94 -15.73 -0.55
CA ALA A 8 -6.86 -15.90 -2.01
C ALA A 8 -7.82 -14.98 -2.79
N ASN A 9 -8.99 -14.65 -2.25
CA ASN A 9 -9.96 -13.74 -2.88
C ASN A 9 -9.56 -12.25 -2.78
N CYS A 10 -8.60 -11.92 -1.92
CA CYS A 10 -8.03 -10.57 -1.81
C CYS A 10 -6.73 -10.43 -2.60
N GLN A 11 -6.27 -11.49 -3.27
CA GLN A 11 -4.99 -11.52 -3.96
C GLN A 11 -5.14 -11.51 -5.47
N THR A 12 -4.35 -10.66 -6.10
CA THR A 12 -4.12 -10.66 -7.54
C THR A 12 -2.62 -10.71 -7.81
N LYS A 13 -2.23 -11.19 -8.98
CA LYS A 13 -0.82 -11.35 -9.33
C LYS A 13 -0.52 -10.73 -10.69
N SER A 14 0.67 -10.19 -10.82
CA SER A 14 1.21 -9.76 -12.12
C SER A 14 2.71 -10.05 -12.20
N SER A 15 3.15 -10.38 -13.42
CA SER A 15 4.56 -10.44 -13.81
C SER A 15 4.86 -9.48 -14.97
N ARG A 16 3.94 -8.55 -15.27
CA ARG A 16 4.16 -7.53 -16.30
C ARG A 16 5.33 -6.66 -15.92
N LYS A 17 6.00 -6.16 -16.95
CA LYS A 17 7.10 -5.21 -16.82
C LYS A 17 6.66 -3.92 -16.12
N SER A 18 5.42 -3.51 -16.36
CA SER A 18 4.78 -2.36 -15.74
C SER A 18 3.29 -2.65 -15.58
N PHE A 19 2.70 -2.27 -14.45
CA PHE A 19 1.26 -2.37 -14.19
C PHE A 19 0.83 -1.31 -13.19
N GLY A 20 -0.47 -1.03 -13.15
CA GLY A 20 -1.07 -0.06 -12.25
C GLY A 20 -1.64 -0.68 -11.00
N LEU A 21 -1.65 0.11 -9.92
CA LEU A 21 -2.56 -0.08 -8.80
C LEU A 21 -3.65 0.97 -8.88
N CYS A 22 -4.89 0.49 -8.82
CA CYS A 22 -6.09 1.31 -8.90
C CYS A 22 -6.92 1.13 -7.63
N ASP A 23 -7.66 2.17 -7.30
CA ASP A 23 -8.73 2.16 -6.31
C ASP A 23 -9.93 2.88 -6.92
N ASP A 24 -11.12 2.30 -6.79
CA ASP A 24 -12.32 2.86 -7.41
C ASP A 24 -12.82 4.04 -6.57
N PRO A 25 -13.19 5.18 -7.19
CA PRO A 25 -13.72 6.30 -6.44
C PRO A 25 -15.07 5.94 -5.79
N LEU A 26 -15.35 6.60 -4.66
CA LEU A 26 -16.67 6.53 -4.02
C LEU A 26 -17.79 6.83 -5.04
N PRO A 27 -18.94 6.12 -4.96
CA PRO A 27 -19.43 5.31 -3.85
C PRO A 27 -19.07 3.81 -3.93
N ALA A 28 -18.20 3.39 -4.85
CA ALA A 28 -17.74 2.01 -4.90
C ALA A 28 -16.96 1.70 -3.61
N ASN A 29 -17.23 0.52 -3.02
CA ASN A 29 -16.46 -0.02 -1.89
C ASN A 29 -15.73 -1.30 -2.33
N ASN A 30 -15.23 -1.31 -3.56
CA ASN A 30 -14.45 -2.42 -4.07
C ASN A 30 -13.06 -2.38 -3.43
N PRO A 31 -12.40 -3.54 -3.25
CA PRO A 31 -11.00 -3.56 -2.90
C PRO A 31 -10.14 -2.95 -4.02
N ALA A 32 -9.01 -2.34 -3.66
CA ALA A 32 -8.00 -1.95 -4.62
C ALA A 32 -7.52 -3.15 -5.46
N TYR A 33 -6.99 -2.90 -6.65
CA TYR A 33 -6.66 -3.96 -7.61
C TYR A 33 -5.48 -3.62 -8.52
N ILE A 34 -4.88 -4.66 -9.10
CA ILE A 34 -3.93 -4.55 -10.22
C ILE A 34 -4.71 -4.31 -11.51
N ASP A 35 -4.24 -3.36 -12.32
CA ASP A 35 -4.63 -3.22 -13.72
C ASP A 35 -3.40 -3.26 -14.64
N GLU A 36 -3.42 -4.15 -15.63
CA GLU A 36 -2.35 -4.30 -16.62
C GLU A 36 -2.64 -3.59 -17.94
N THR A 37 -3.80 -2.97 -18.10
CA THR A 37 -4.34 -2.56 -19.41
C THR A 37 -4.64 -1.07 -19.51
N ASN A 38 -5.29 -0.46 -18.51
CA ASN A 38 -5.82 0.89 -18.58
C ASN A 38 -5.01 1.89 -17.75
N GLY A 39 -3.88 2.31 -18.33
CA GLY A 39 -2.94 3.26 -17.72
C GLY A 39 -3.55 4.57 -17.20
N ASP A 40 -4.68 5.00 -17.77
CA ASP A 40 -5.32 6.27 -17.40
C ASP A 40 -5.89 6.23 -15.98
N ASN A 41 -6.18 5.05 -15.42
CA ASN A 41 -6.75 4.90 -14.09
C ASN A 41 -5.71 4.62 -13.00
N TRP A 42 -4.45 4.44 -13.37
CA TRP A 42 -3.41 4.04 -12.43
C TRP A 42 -3.12 5.14 -11.42
N ILE A 43 -3.30 4.83 -10.13
CA ILE A 43 -2.94 5.73 -9.03
C ILE A 43 -1.47 5.58 -8.68
N ALA A 44 -0.99 4.34 -8.67
CA ALA A 44 0.42 4.00 -8.59
C ALA A 44 0.83 3.17 -9.80
N VAL A 45 2.06 3.35 -10.25
CA VAL A 45 2.68 2.54 -11.31
C VAL A 45 3.76 1.68 -10.68
N VAL A 46 3.66 0.37 -10.84
CA VAL A 46 4.68 -0.59 -10.41
C VAL A 46 5.58 -0.89 -11.61
N GLU A 47 6.86 -0.55 -11.49
CA GLU A 47 7.88 -0.84 -12.49
C GLU A 47 8.64 -2.11 -12.06
N ASN A 48 8.35 -3.21 -12.75
CA ASN A 48 8.86 -4.55 -12.49
C ASN A 48 9.74 -5.00 -13.67
N GLU A 49 10.88 -4.32 -13.85
CA GLU A 49 11.80 -4.52 -14.98
C GLU A 49 12.20 -5.99 -15.17
N ASP A 50 12.37 -6.71 -14.06
CA ASP A 50 12.77 -8.12 -14.01
C ASP A 50 11.61 -9.10 -14.25
N LYS A 51 10.37 -8.62 -14.41
CA LYS A 51 9.15 -9.44 -14.60
C LYS A 51 8.96 -10.50 -13.52
N GLN A 52 9.29 -10.15 -12.28
CA GLN A 52 9.09 -11.03 -11.12
C GLN A 52 7.58 -11.23 -10.89
N GLU A 53 7.17 -12.40 -10.38
CA GLU A 53 5.78 -12.59 -9.96
C GLU A 53 5.52 -11.78 -8.69
N ILE A 54 4.67 -10.76 -8.79
CA ILE A 54 4.28 -9.89 -7.69
C ILE A 54 2.87 -10.25 -7.26
N THR A 55 2.67 -10.46 -5.97
CA THR A 55 1.34 -10.63 -5.40
C THR A 55 0.88 -9.32 -4.78
N PHE A 56 -0.24 -8.79 -5.25
CA PHE A 56 -0.94 -7.70 -4.60
C PHE A 56 -2.05 -8.27 -3.74
N THR A 57 -2.06 -7.93 -2.46
CA THR A 57 -3.14 -8.25 -1.52
C THR A 57 -3.89 -6.97 -1.19
N ALA A 58 -5.16 -6.88 -1.57
CA ALA A 58 -6.04 -5.81 -1.13
C ALA A 58 -6.31 -5.96 0.38
N ILE A 59 -6.14 -4.88 1.13
CA ILE A 59 -6.36 -4.85 2.57
C ILE A 59 -7.66 -4.12 2.87
N ASP A 60 -7.83 -2.89 2.37
CA ASP A 60 -9.10 -2.21 2.55
C ASP A 60 -10.22 -2.86 1.73
N ASN A 61 -11.44 -2.83 2.26
CA ASN A 61 -12.62 -3.51 1.73
C ASN A 61 -12.49 -5.03 1.47
N CYS A 62 -11.39 -5.67 1.92
CA CYS A 62 -11.18 -7.11 1.74
C CYS A 62 -10.76 -7.85 3.02
N ILE A 63 -9.91 -7.25 3.86
CA ILE A 63 -9.42 -7.87 5.10
C ILE A 63 -10.04 -7.18 6.32
N GLU A 64 -10.70 -7.97 7.17
CA GLU A 64 -11.22 -7.49 8.44
C GLU A 64 -10.11 -7.42 9.50
N ILE A 65 -9.77 -6.21 9.89
CA ILE A 65 -8.77 -5.92 10.92
C ILE A 65 -9.48 -5.16 12.03
N LEU A 66 -9.70 -5.83 13.16
CA LEU A 66 -10.44 -5.29 14.29
C LEU A 66 -9.50 -4.85 15.41
N ASN A 67 -9.91 -3.82 16.15
CA ASN A 67 -9.29 -3.47 17.42
C ASN A 67 -9.85 -4.31 18.58
N ALA A 68 -9.34 -4.11 19.79
CA ALA A 68 -9.78 -4.85 20.99
C ALA A 68 -11.27 -4.70 21.31
N ASN A 69 -11.92 -3.64 20.82
CA ASN A 69 -13.35 -3.37 21.01
C ASN A 69 -14.22 -3.97 19.90
N GLY A 70 -13.63 -4.67 18.91
CA GLY A 70 -14.34 -5.24 17.78
C GLY A 70 -14.68 -4.24 16.66
N ASN A 71 -14.13 -3.02 16.69
CA ASN A 71 -14.32 -2.04 15.63
C ASN A 71 -13.23 -2.17 14.57
N LEU A 72 -13.56 -1.86 13.31
CA LEU A 72 -12.58 -1.84 12.22
C LEU A 72 -11.47 -0.82 12.53
N LYS A 73 -10.21 -1.27 12.47
CA LYS A 73 -9.05 -0.38 12.44
C LYS A 73 -9.02 0.36 11.10
N GLN A 74 -8.40 1.53 11.10
CA GLN A 74 -7.96 2.15 9.85
C GLN A 74 -6.98 1.21 9.14
N ARG A 75 -7.04 1.23 7.81
CA ARG A 75 -6.27 0.35 6.94
C ARG A 75 -5.81 1.13 5.73
N CYS A 76 -4.68 0.71 5.19
CA CYS A 76 -4.28 1.09 3.85
C CYS A 76 -4.93 0.20 2.78
N ASP A 77 -4.82 0.61 1.52
CA ASP A 77 -5.50 -0.04 0.40
C ASP A 77 -4.98 -1.44 0.12
N GLY A 78 -3.67 -1.66 0.24
CA GLY A 78 -3.10 -2.99 0.02
C GLY A 78 -1.62 -3.15 0.33
N MET A 79 -1.09 -4.31 -0.06
CA MET A 79 0.33 -4.61 0.00
C MET A 79 0.80 -5.40 -1.23
N LEU A 80 2.02 -5.13 -1.69
CA LEU A 80 2.74 -5.95 -2.66
C LEU A 80 3.74 -6.84 -1.95
N THR A 81 3.80 -8.12 -2.32
CA THR A 81 4.79 -9.07 -1.84
C THR A 81 5.47 -9.79 -3.00
N TYR A 82 6.78 -9.95 -2.89
CA TYR A 82 7.61 -10.73 -3.82
C TYR A 82 8.94 -11.08 -3.14
N ASN A 83 9.48 -12.27 -3.40
CA ASN A 83 10.71 -12.76 -2.76
C ASN A 83 10.67 -12.56 -1.23
N THR A 84 11.59 -11.76 -0.67
CA THR A 84 11.60 -11.36 0.74
C THR A 84 11.31 -9.86 0.91
N THR A 85 10.53 -9.28 0.01
CA THR A 85 10.13 -7.87 0.02
C THR A 85 8.63 -7.74 0.25
N ILE A 86 8.27 -6.79 1.10
CA ILE A 86 6.90 -6.33 1.32
C ILE A 86 6.83 -4.82 1.13
N ILE A 87 5.78 -4.37 0.45
CA ILE A 87 5.49 -2.96 0.20
C ILE A 87 4.03 -2.68 0.56
N PHE A 88 3.79 -1.95 1.64
CA PHE A 88 2.43 -1.43 1.91
C PHE A 88 2.16 -0.22 1.03
N VAL A 89 0.93 -0.09 0.53
CA VAL A 89 0.56 1.00 -0.37
C VAL A 89 -0.72 1.66 0.12
N GLU A 90 -0.69 3.00 0.12
CA GLU A 90 -1.86 3.86 0.20
C GLU A 90 -1.99 4.61 -1.13
N LEU A 91 -3.18 4.58 -1.72
CA LEU A 91 -3.56 5.15 -2.99
C LEU A 91 -4.51 6.32 -2.74
N LYS A 92 -4.20 7.47 -3.33
CA LYS A 92 -5.05 8.67 -3.27
C LYS A 92 -5.32 9.18 -4.67
N ASP A 93 -6.55 9.58 -4.93
CA ASP A 93 -6.90 10.40 -6.10
C ASP A 93 -7.51 11.71 -5.60
N ARG A 94 -6.66 12.59 -5.04
CA ARG A 94 -7.11 13.84 -4.42
C ARG A 94 -6.21 15.00 -4.83
N ASP A 95 -6.82 16.03 -5.41
CA ASP A 95 -6.21 17.35 -5.58
C ASP A 95 -6.35 18.14 -4.27
N ALA A 96 -5.56 17.77 -3.27
CA ALA A 96 -5.59 18.40 -1.95
C ALA A 96 -4.48 19.45 -1.86
N GLN A 97 -4.82 20.67 -1.44
CA GLN A 97 -3.82 21.68 -1.14
C GLN A 97 -2.91 21.22 0.02
N GLY A 98 -1.60 21.26 -0.20
CA GLY A 98 -0.61 20.93 0.83
C GLY A 98 -0.39 19.42 1.02
N ASN A 99 -0.22 19.01 2.27
CA ASN A 99 0.21 17.65 2.66
C ASN A 99 -0.87 16.85 3.41
N ALA A 100 -2.12 17.32 3.44
CA ALA A 100 -3.19 16.67 4.19
C ALA A 100 -3.40 15.20 3.78
N TRP A 101 -3.32 14.90 2.48
CA TRP A 101 -3.43 13.53 1.97
C TRP A 101 -2.30 12.60 2.48
N VAL A 102 -1.12 13.15 2.78
CA VAL A 102 -0.02 12.40 3.41
C VAL A 102 -0.31 12.19 4.90
N GLU A 103 -0.85 13.21 5.58
CA GLU A 103 -1.20 13.13 7.01
C GLU A 103 -2.28 12.09 7.26
N ASP A 104 -3.27 12.00 6.38
CA ASP A 104 -4.34 10.99 6.44
C ASP A 104 -3.79 9.56 6.20
N ALA A 105 -2.84 9.43 5.26
CA ALA A 105 -2.29 8.15 4.82
C ALA A 105 -1.35 7.51 5.86
N ILE A 106 -0.61 8.31 6.65
CA ILE A 106 0.36 7.80 7.62
C ILE A 106 -0.29 6.88 8.67
N PRO A 107 -1.39 7.28 9.35
CA PRO A 107 -2.11 6.42 10.28
C PRO A 107 -2.61 5.11 9.65
N GLN A 108 -3.12 5.16 8.43
CA GLN A 108 -3.60 3.98 7.70
C GLN A 108 -2.49 2.94 7.50
N LEU A 109 -1.34 3.38 6.98
CA LEU A 109 -0.16 2.53 6.80
C LEU A 109 0.36 1.98 8.13
N LYS A 110 0.53 2.85 9.14
CA LYS A 110 1.01 2.43 10.47
C LYS A 110 0.10 1.38 11.10
N SER A 111 -1.21 1.57 11.01
CA SER A 111 -2.19 0.66 11.60
C SER A 111 -2.18 -0.73 10.94
N SER A 112 -2.09 -0.77 9.60
CA SER A 112 -1.95 -2.02 8.84
C SER A 112 -0.63 -2.73 9.14
N ILE A 113 0.49 -1.99 9.16
CA ILE A 113 1.83 -2.53 9.46
C ILE A 113 1.86 -3.11 10.88
N GLU A 114 1.37 -2.38 11.87
CA GLU A 114 1.31 -2.86 13.25
C GLU A 114 0.53 -4.19 13.34
N SER A 115 -0.62 -4.27 12.68
CA SER A 115 -1.42 -5.50 12.66
C SER A 115 -0.72 -6.64 11.92
N PHE A 116 0.05 -6.35 10.86
CA PHE A 116 0.82 -7.34 10.12
C PHE A 116 2.05 -7.85 10.88
N GLU A 117 2.82 -6.98 11.55
CA GLU A 117 4.01 -7.38 12.31
C GLU A 117 3.68 -8.29 13.51
N ASN A 118 2.42 -8.35 13.93
CA ASN A 118 1.94 -9.25 14.98
C ASN A 118 1.67 -10.69 14.49
N ILE A 119 1.85 -11.00 13.20
CA ILE A 119 1.66 -12.34 12.65
C ILE A 119 2.96 -12.98 12.16
N ILE A 120 3.04 -14.32 12.20
CA ILE A 120 4.25 -15.09 11.86
C ILE A 120 4.78 -14.78 10.45
N MET A 121 3.88 -14.49 9.51
CA MET A 121 4.23 -14.15 8.12
C MET A 121 5.20 -12.96 8.01
N ALA A 122 5.13 -11.98 8.92
CA ALA A 122 5.97 -10.79 8.85
C ALA A 122 7.47 -11.10 8.93
N HIS A 123 7.85 -12.20 9.57
CA HIS A 123 9.24 -12.64 9.71
C HIS A 123 9.88 -13.08 8.39
N ASN A 124 9.08 -13.35 7.35
CA ASN A 124 9.58 -13.78 6.03
C ASN A 124 10.16 -12.62 5.21
N PHE A 125 9.87 -11.36 5.60
CA PHE A 125 10.22 -10.19 4.81
C PHE A 125 11.42 -9.42 5.40
N LYS A 126 12.44 -9.23 4.57
CA LYS A 126 13.68 -8.52 4.91
C LYS A 126 13.66 -7.07 4.43
N LYS A 127 13.13 -6.84 3.22
CA LYS A 127 12.99 -5.50 2.63
C LYS A 127 11.56 -5.01 2.92
N LYS A 128 11.45 -3.96 3.72
CA LYS A 128 10.18 -3.43 4.25
C LYS A 128 9.98 -1.99 3.78
N LEU A 129 8.98 -1.77 2.95
CA LEU A 129 8.70 -0.49 2.29
C LEU A 129 7.24 -0.08 2.50
N ALA A 130 7.00 1.22 2.48
CA ALA A 130 5.64 1.77 2.43
C ALA A 130 5.59 2.89 1.38
N TYR A 131 4.49 2.97 0.63
CA TYR A 131 4.28 3.98 -0.38
C TYR A 131 2.97 4.71 -0.15
N ILE A 132 3.02 6.03 -0.28
CA ILE A 132 1.82 6.86 -0.45
C ILE A 132 1.87 7.40 -1.87
N SER A 133 0.94 6.97 -2.69
CA SER A 133 0.83 7.32 -4.11
C SER A 133 -0.39 8.19 -4.31
N ASN A 134 -0.21 9.34 -4.97
CA ASN A 134 -1.32 10.20 -5.34
C ASN A 134 -1.26 10.49 -6.85
N LYS A 135 -2.31 10.10 -7.58
CA LYS A 135 -2.39 10.29 -9.04
C LYS A 135 -2.31 11.77 -9.44
N GLN A 136 -2.92 12.66 -8.65
CA GLN A 136 -2.91 14.12 -8.87
C GLN A 136 -1.58 14.77 -8.45
N HIS A 137 -0.78 14.09 -7.62
CA HIS A 137 0.51 14.58 -7.13
C HIS A 137 1.60 13.50 -7.25
N PRO A 138 1.99 13.10 -8.47
CA PRO A 138 2.83 11.92 -8.69
C PRO A 138 4.30 12.11 -8.30
N LYS A 139 4.75 13.36 -8.11
CA LYS A 139 6.15 13.71 -7.84
C LYS A 139 6.39 14.00 -6.35
N PHE A 140 7.49 13.47 -5.85
CA PHE A 140 7.99 13.72 -4.50
C PHE A 140 8.35 15.20 -4.29
N LYS A 141 7.97 15.76 -3.13
CA LYS A 141 8.43 17.08 -2.66
C LYS A 141 9.46 16.86 -1.55
N SER A 142 10.64 17.49 -1.66
CA SER A 142 11.78 17.34 -0.75
C SER A 142 11.50 17.71 0.72
N THR A 143 10.41 18.41 1.00
CA THR A 143 10.02 18.86 2.35
C THR A 143 9.51 17.74 3.26
N GLN A 144 9.38 16.50 2.77
CA GLN A 144 8.83 15.37 3.53
C GLN A 144 9.86 14.51 4.29
N GLN A 145 11.16 14.82 4.19
CA GLN A 145 12.21 13.96 4.75
C GLN A 145 11.99 13.61 6.23
N ARG A 146 11.71 14.63 7.08
CA ARG A 146 11.47 14.42 8.51
C ARG A 146 10.31 13.45 8.80
N ARG A 147 9.28 13.44 7.95
CA ARG A 147 8.14 12.52 8.11
C ARG A 147 8.51 11.10 7.72
N MET A 148 9.33 10.93 6.69
CA MET A 148 9.83 9.62 6.27
C MET A 148 10.75 9.03 7.34
N ASP A 149 11.62 9.86 7.93
CA ASP A 149 12.51 9.44 9.02
C ASP A 149 11.69 9.02 10.25
N ALA A 150 10.74 9.85 10.70
CA ALA A 150 9.86 9.50 11.81
C ALA A 150 9.02 8.25 11.53
N PHE A 151 8.54 8.06 10.30
CA PHE A 151 7.82 6.85 9.92
C PHE A 151 8.71 5.62 10.02
N TYR A 152 9.96 5.72 9.57
CA TYR A 152 10.93 4.63 9.69
C TYR A 152 11.24 4.31 11.15
N ASP A 153 11.46 5.32 11.99
CA ASP A 153 11.71 5.13 13.42
C ASP A 153 10.54 4.42 14.12
N ASP A 154 9.30 4.74 13.74
CA ASP A 154 8.09 4.18 14.34
C ASP A 154 7.75 2.77 13.86
N THR A 155 8.15 2.39 12.63
CA THR A 155 7.65 1.17 11.97
C THR A 155 8.74 0.21 11.51
N ASN A 156 9.98 0.68 11.34
CA ASN A 156 11.06 0.02 10.61
C ASN A 156 10.76 -0.22 9.11
N TYR A 157 9.81 0.53 8.54
CA TYR A 157 9.50 0.53 7.11
C TYR A 157 10.00 1.80 6.45
N VAL A 158 10.61 1.66 5.28
CA VAL A 158 11.10 2.79 4.51
C VAL A 158 9.95 3.41 3.73
N LEU A 159 9.51 4.61 4.14
CA LEU A 159 8.43 5.34 3.46
C LEU A 159 8.91 6.02 2.17
N ARG A 160 8.07 6.01 1.14
CA ARG A 160 8.22 6.76 -0.11
C ARG A 160 6.90 7.44 -0.47
N ILE A 161 6.99 8.69 -0.92
CA ILE A 161 5.80 9.49 -1.28
C ILE A 161 5.91 9.85 -2.76
N GLN A 162 5.45 8.96 -3.63
CA GLN A 162 5.59 9.08 -5.08
C GLN A 162 4.65 8.09 -5.77
N GLY A 163 4.19 8.42 -6.99
CA GLY A 163 3.29 7.55 -7.76
C GLY A 163 3.97 6.39 -8.50
N ARG A 164 5.29 6.22 -8.37
CA ARG A 164 6.06 5.16 -9.04
C ARG A 164 6.74 4.26 -8.02
N ILE A 165 6.47 2.96 -8.06
CA ILE A 165 7.02 1.93 -7.20
C ILE A 165 8.04 1.14 -8.04
N ASN A 166 9.32 1.38 -7.82
CA ASN A 166 10.38 0.60 -8.47
C ASN A 166 10.76 -0.57 -7.55
N LEU A 167 10.69 -1.79 -8.08
CA LEU A 167 10.95 -3.01 -7.32
C LEU A 167 12.44 -3.27 -7.11
#